data_AF-A0A3R9D3Y0-F1
#
_entry.id   AF-A0A3R9D3Y0-F1
#
_cell.length_a   1.000
_cell.length_b   1.000
_cell.length_c   1.000
_cell.angle_alpha   90.00
_cell.angle_beta   90.00
_cell.angle_gamma   90.00
#
_symmetry.space_group_name_H-M   'P 1'
#
loop_
_entity.id
_entity.type
_entity.pdbx_description
1 polymer ?
#
loop_
_entity_poly.entity_id
_entity_poly.type
_entity_poly.pdbx_seq_one_letter_code
_entity_poly.pdbx_strand_id
1 'polypeptide(L)'
;MMFIFFLIKFLVQLILIGLILLLSIVWAKVEKFLNDTLLKGVSIKVRNMVILIFVILIETFIIFVISVTWGFSLIDTLFVGSFIILSYVWLVPYFVNYQQNVAKIADRHFSGDIDIGEVEVYQTKFTPFSLGSTLFSIVGIIINVCYYYKYFL
;
A
#
# COMPACT_ATOMS: atom_id res chain seq x y z
N MET A 1 1.43 -31.39 -17.06
CA MET A 1 0.36 -30.58 -16.45
C MET A 1 0.86 -29.74 -15.27
N MET A 2 1.58 -30.33 -14.30
CA MET A 2 2.13 -29.62 -13.13
C MET A 2 3.11 -28.48 -13.47
N PHE A 3 4.01 -28.68 -14.46
CA PHE A 3 4.99 -27.66 -14.85
C PHE A 3 4.36 -26.40 -15.45
N ILE A 4 3.36 -26.56 -16.33
CA ILE A 4 2.61 -25.45 -16.94
C ILE A 4 1.86 -24.66 -15.88
N PHE A 5 1.27 -25.34 -14.89
CA PHE A 5 0.61 -24.68 -13.76
C PHE A 5 1.58 -23.83 -12.92
N PHE A 6 2.79 -24.35 -12.63
CA PHE A 6 3.83 -23.58 -11.96
C PHE A 6 4.28 -22.36 -12.76
N LEU A 7 4.43 -22.50 -14.08
CA LEU A 7 4.83 -21.42 -14.97
C LEU A 7 3.79 -20.29 -15.02
N ILE A 8 2.50 -20.65 -15.12
CA ILE A 8 1.40 -19.69 -15.07
C ILE A 8 1.36 -18.98 -13.71
N LYS A 9 1.49 -19.71 -12.60
CA LYS A 9 1.51 -19.13 -11.26
C LYS A 9 2.65 -18.14 -11.07
N PHE A 10 3.84 -18.48 -11.57
CA PHE A 10 5.01 -17.61 -11.54
C PHE A 10 4.81 -16.34 -12.38
N LEU A 11 4.25 -16.47 -13.59
CA LEU A 11 3.90 -15.34 -14.46
C LEU A 11 2.89 -14.39 -13.81
N VAL A 12 1.84 -14.94 -13.20
CA VAL A 12 0.82 -14.16 -12.48
C VAL A 12 1.45 -13.41 -11.30
N GLN A 13 2.33 -14.05 -10.54
CA GLN A 13 3.06 -13.39 -9.45
C GLN A 13 3.97 -12.26 -9.96
N LEU A 14 4.70 -12.46 -11.06
CA LEU A 14 5.52 -11.42 -11.67
C LEU A 14 4.68 -10.21 -12.13
N ILE A 15 3.53 -10.46 -12.75
CA ILE A 15 2.60 -9.41 -13.19
C ILE A 15 2.06 -8.64 -11.98
N LEU A 16 1.67 -9.35 -10.92
CA LEU A 16 1.17 -8.72 -9.69
C LEU A 16 2.23 -7.86 -9.01
N ILE A 17 3.47 -8.35 -8.90
CA ILE A 17 4.59 -7.57 -8.34
C ILE A 17 4.85 -6.34 -9.21
N GLY A 18 4.85 -6.50 -10.54
CA GLY A 18 5.01 -5.39 -11.48
C GLY A 18 3.93 -4.33 -11.32
N LEU A 19 2.66 -4.74 -11.17
CA LEU A 19 1.53 -3.85 -10.91
C LEU A 19 1.70 -3.09 -9.59
N ILE A 20 2.09 -3.77 -8.52
CA ILE A 20 2.34 -3.18 -7.20
C ILE A 20 3.44 -2.11 -7.28
N LEU A 21 4.55 -2.41 -7.96
CA LEU A 21 5.65 -1.46 -8.16
C LEU A 21 5.24 -0.25 -9.01
N LEU A 22 4.49 -0.47 -10.10
CA LEU A 22 3.94 0.60 -10.93
C LEU A 22 3.03 1.51 -10.14
N LEU A 23 2.13 0.94 -9.33
CA LEU A 23 1.22 1.69 -8.47
C LEU A 23 2.02 2.57 -7.50
N SER A 24 3.04 2.02 -6.86
CA SER A 24 3.91 2.75 -5.94
C SER A 24 4.63 3.93 -6.61
N ILE A 25 5.18 3.73 -7.81
CA ILE A 25 5.90 4.77 -8.56
C ILE A 25 4.95 5.88 -9.03
N VAL A 26 3.81 5.50 -9.62
CA VAL A 26 2.78 6.45 -10.07
C VAL A 26 2.33 7.29 -8.89
N TRP A 27 2.12 6.66 -7.74
CA TRP A 27 1.67 7.33 -6.54
C TRP A 27 2.68 8.35 -6.01
N ALA A 28 3.96 7.98 -5.92
CA ALA A 28 5.01 8.90 -5.49
C ALA A 28 5.12 10.14 -6.41
N LYS A 29 4.93 9.96 -7.73
CA LYS A 29 4.87 11.07 -8.68
C LYS A 29 3.66 11.96 -8.47
N VAL A 30 2.48 11.37 -8.25
CA VAL A 30 1.23 12.11 -7.98
C VAL A 30 1.37 12.94 -6.71
N GLU A 31 1.92 12.38 -5.63
CA GLU A 31 2.15 13.10 -4.38
C GLU A 31 3.10 14.29 -4.58
N LYS A 32 4.20 14.08 -5.30
CA LYS A 32 5.15 15.16 -5.62
C LYS A 32 4.49 16.26 -6.46
N PHE A 33 3.71 15.89 -7.48
CA PHE A 33 3.00 16.85 -8.32
C PHE A 33 1.97 17.67 -7.53
N LEU A 34 1.18 17.02 -6.67
CA LEU A 34 0.23 17.68 -5.77
C LEU A 34 0.92 18.67 -4.83
N ASN A 35 2.05 18.28 -4.24
CA ASN A 35 2.82 19.13 -3.33
C ASN A 35 3.46 20.33 -4.03
N ASP A 36 4.06 20.12 -5.21
CA ASP A 36 4.83 21.17 -5.91
C ASP A 36 3.93 22.13 -6.70
N THR A 37 2.74 21.69 -7.13
CA THR A 37 1.83 22.48 -7.99
C THR A 37 0.60 22.98 -7.24
N LEU A 38 -0.22 22.08 -6.71
CA LEU A 38 -1.56 22.41 -6.17
C LEU A 38 -1.52 22.92 -4.73
N LEU A 39 -0.58 22.42 -3.91
CA LEU A 39 -0.51 22.71 -2.47
C LEU A 39 0.70 23.60 -2.13
N LYS A 40 1.23 24.30 -3.12
CA LYS A 40 2.37 25.21 -2.95
C LYS A 40 1.95 26.42 -2.09
N GLY A 41 2.67 26.64 -0.99
CA GLY A 41 2.39 27.73 -0.03
C GLY A 41 1.31 27.44 1.01
N VAL A 42 0.70 26.25 0.98
CA VAL A 42 -0.26 25.79 1.99
C VAL A 42 0.49 25.24 3.22
N SER A 43 -0.04 25.49 4.42
CA SER A 43 0.56 24.99 5.65
C SER A 43 0.64 23.45 5.65
N ILE A 44 1.70 22.90 6.26
CA ILE A 44 1.96 21.45 6.27
C ILE A 44 0.77 20.65 6.83
N LYS A 45 0.05 21.20 7.81
CA LYS A 45 -1.11 20.56 8.46
C LYS A 45 -2.28 20.42 7.49
N VAL A 46 -2.62 21.51 6.78
CA VAL A 46 -3.71 21.53 5.81
C VAL A 46 -3.38 20.62 4.63
N ARG A 47 -2.13 20.66 4.15
CA ARG A 47 -1.65 19.77 3.08
C ARG A 47 -1.81 18.30 3.44
N ASN A 48 -1.41 17.91 4.65
CA ASN A 48 -1.53 16.53 5.13
C ASN A 48 -3.01 16.10 5.25
N MET A 49 -3.90 16.99 5.73
CA MET A 49 -5.35 16.72 5.75
C MET A 49 -5.92 16.51 4.34
N VAL A 50 -5.55 17.36 3.39
CA VAL A 50 -6.02 17.25 1.99
C VAL A 50 -5.57 15.92 1.38
N ILE A 51 -4.30 15.55 1.56
CA ILE A 51 -3.77 14.27 1.07
C ILE A 51 -4.54 13.11 1.70
N LEU A 52 -4.79 13.15 3.01
CA LEU A 52 -5.51 12.11 3.72
C LEU A 52 -6.94 11.92 3.17
N ILE A 53 -7.70 13.01 3.00
CA ILE A 53 -9.05 12.97 2.43
C ILE A 53 -9.01 12.43 1.00
N PHE A 54 -8.05 12.88 0.19
CA PHE A 54 -7.90 12.46 -1.19
C PHE A 54 -7.61 10.95 -1.32
N VAL A 55 -6.78 10.40 -0.43
CA VAL A 55 -6.49 8.97 -0.36
C VAL A 55 -7.77 8.18 -0.07
N ILE A 56 -8.53 8.58 0.94
CA ILE A 56 -9.78 7.91 1.31
C ILE A 56 -10.77 7.92 0.14
N LEU A 57 -10.90 9.05 -0.57
CA LEU A 57 -11.78 9.17 -1.72
C LEU A 57 -11.37 8.24 -2.87
N ILE A 58 -10.06 8.19 -3.18
CA ILE A 58 -9.54 7.31 -4.23
C ILE A 58 -9.73 5.84 -3.86
N GLU A 59 -9.40 5.45 -2.63
CA GLU A 59 -9.57 4.06 -2.18
C GLU A 59 -11.03 3.65 -2.22
N THR A 60 -11.94 4.51 -1.77
CA THR A 60 -13.39 4.29 -1.87
C THR A 60 -13.82 4.10 -3.32
N PHE A 61 -13.32 4.94 -4.23
CA PHE A 61 -13.62 4.84 -5.66
C PHE A 61 -13.12 3.53 -6.27
N ILE A 62 -11.90 3.09 -5.92
CA ILE A 62 -11.34 1.81 -6.38
C ILE A 62 -12.20 0.65 -5.91
N ILE A 63 -12.60 0.61 -4.63
CA ILE A 63 -13.48 -0.43 -4.08
C ILE A 63 -14.82 -0.45 -4.81
N PHE A 64 -15.41 0.72 -5.05
CA PHE A 64 -16.66 0.84 -5.78
C PHE A 64 -16.55 0.29 -7.21
N VAL A 65 -15.49 0.68 -7.95
CA VAL A 65 -15.26 0.18 -9.32
C VAL A 65 -15.08 -1.34 -9.33
N ILE A 66 -14.32 -1.91 -8.39
CA ILE A 66 -14.13 -3.37 -8.30
C ILE A 66 -15.47 -4.07 -8.03
N SER A 67 -16.25 -3.57 -7.07
CA SER A 67 -17.56 -4.13 -6.70
C SER A 67 -18.52 -4.13 -7.90
N VAL A 68 -18.64 -3.02 -8.62
CA VAL A 68 -19.52 -2.91 -9.80
C VAL A 68 -19.05 -3.81 -10.94
N THR A 69 -17.74 -3.85 -11.20
CA THR A 69 -17.18 -4.59 -12.35
C THR A 69 -17.34 -6.11 -12.17
N TRP A 70 -17.22 -6.61 -10.94
CA TRP A 70 -17.27 -8.06 -10.65
C TRP A 70 -18.64 -8.50 -10.13
N GLY A 71 -19.58 -7.57 -9.92
CA GLY A 71 -20.92 -7.85 -9.40
C GLY A 71 -20.92 -8.31 -7.93
N PHE A 72 -19.85 -8.00 -7.19
CA PHE A 72 -19.75 -8.34 -5.77
C PHE A 72 -20.46 -7.31 -4.90
N SER A 73 -20.95 -7.75 -3.74
CA SER A 73 -21.47 -6.85 -2.70
C SER A 73 -20.42 -5.81 -2.33
N LEU A 74 -20.84 -4.55 -2.25
CA LEU A 74 -19.96 -3.45 -1.86
C LEU A 74 -19.35 -3.70 -0.48
N ILE A 75 -20.13 -4.29 0.44
CA ILE A 75 -19.71 -4.53 1.82
C ILE A 75 -18.64 -5.62 1.92
N ASP A 76 -18.75 -6.66 1.09
CA ASP A 76 -17.75 -7.73 1.04
C ASP A 76 -16.47 -7.26 0.35
N THR A 77 -16.64 -6.49 -0.73
CA THR A 77 -15.52 -5.89 -1.46
C THR A 77 -14.76 -4.90 -0.58
N LEU A 78 -15.48 -4.07 0.19
CA LEU A 78 -14.92 -3.15 1.17
C LEU A 78 -14.10 -3.90 2.21
N PHE A 79 -14.63 -4.98 2.77
CA PHE A 79 -13.94 -5.76 3.80
C PHE A 79 -12.64 -6.38 3.29
N VAL A 80 -12.71 -7.12 2.18
CA VAL A 80 -11.53 -7.75 1.58
C VAL A 80 -10.52 -6.68 1.14
N GLY A 81 -11.01 -5.61 0.52
CA GLY A 81 -10.21 -4.47 0.09
C GLY A 81 -9.50 -3.78 1.24
N SER A 82 -10.16 -3.57 2.38
CA SER A 82 -9.56 -2.99 3.59
C SER A 82 -8.40 -3.84 4.11
N PHE A 83 -8.50 -5.18 4.13
CA PHE A 83 -7.37 -6.03 4.52
C PHE A 83 -6.20 -5.96 3.53
N ILE A 84 -6.50 -5.93 2.23
CA ILE A 84 -5.48 -5.82 1.18
C ILE A 84 -4.75 -4.48 1.29
N ILE A 85 -5.47 -3.37 1.44
CA ILE A 85 -4.90 -2.02 1.57
C ILE A 85 -4.05 -1.93 2.85
N LEU A 86 -4.57 -2.41 3.98
CA LEU A 86 -3.82 -2.42 5.25
C LEU A 86 -2.52 -3.22 5.13
N SER A 87 -2.58 -4.37 4.46
CA SER A 87 -1.40 -5.20 4.20
C SER A 87 -0.40 -4.45 3.32
N TYR A 88 -0.86 -3.79 2.26
CA TYR A 88 0.00 -3.01 1.36
C TYR A 88 0.76 -1.89 2.10
N VAL A 89 0.09 -1.16 2.99
CA VAL A 89 0.68 -0.05 3.75
C VAL A 89 1.87 -0.50 4.60
N TRP A 90 1.85 -1.72 5.14
CA TRP A 90 2.89 -2.21 6.03
C TRP A 90 3.92 -3.11 5.31
N LEU A 91 3.43 -4.02 4.47
CA LEU A 91 4.23 -5.09 3.88
C LEU A 91 5.21 -4.55 2.83
N VAL A 92 4.80 -3.57 2.02
CA VAL A 92 5.65 -3.02 0.96
C VAL A 92 6.84 -2.25 1.55
N PRO A 93 6.67 -1.28 2.47
CA PRO A 93 7.81 -0.61 3.09
C PRO A 93 8.72 -1.56 3.87
N TYR A 94 8.16 -2.59 4.50
CA TYR A 94 8.93 -3.63 5.17
C TYR A 94 9.86 -4.37 4.21
N PHE A 95 9.33 -4.85 3.07
CA PHE A 95 10.15 -5.54 2.08
C PHE A 95 11.20 -4.62 1.44
N VAL A 96 10.88 -3.35 1.22
CA VAL A 96 11.87 -2.37 0.73
C VAL A 96 13.02 -2.22 1.74
N ASN A 97 12.74 -2.05 3.02
CA ASN A 97 13.78 -1.97 4.06
C ASN A 97 14.60 -3.26 4.15
N TYR A 98 13.94 -4.42 4.09
CA TYR A 98 14.62 -5.71 4.07
C TYR A 98 15.59 -5.83 2.89
N GLN A 99 15.15 -5.51 1.67
CA GLN A 99 15.99 -5.57 0.47
C GLN A 99 17.18 -4.60 0.55
N GLN A 100 16.96 -3.39 1.08
CA GLN A 100 18.04 -2.42 1.31
C GLN A 100 19.08 -2.94 2.30
N ASN A 101 18.65 -3.58 3.38
CA ASN A 101 19.56 -4.18 4.36
C ASN A 101 20.34 -5.36 3.77
N VAL A 102 19.69 -6.22 2.99
CA VAL A 102 20.38 -7.33 2.29
C VAL A 102 21.44 -6.79 1.33
N ALA A 103 21.11 -5.75 0.56
CA ALA A 103 22.07 -5.11 -0.34
C ALA A 103 23.26 -4.50 0.42
N LYS A 104 23.02 -3.77 1.51
CA LYS A 104 24.08 -3.21 2.35
C LYS A 104 25.02 -4.28 2.92
N ILE A 105 24.48 -5.43 3.34
CA ILE A 105 25.27 -6.54 3.87
C ILE A 105 26.14 -7.17 2.76
N ALA A 106 25.55 -7.39 1.57
CA ALA A 106 26.29 -7.89 0.42
C ALA A 106 27.42 -6.93 0.04
N ASP A 107 27.13 -5.64 -0.07
CA ASP A 107 28.12 -4.63 -0.41
C ASP A 107 29.25 -4.56 0.65
N ARG A 108 28.94 -4.63 1.96
CA ARG A 108 29.97 -4.71 3.01
C ARG A 108 30.90 -5.91 2.84
N HIS A 109 30.35 -7.07 2.46
CA HIS A 109 31.14 -8.28 2.23
C HIS A 109 32.09 -8.16 1.04
N PHE A 110 31.66 -7.49 -0.04
CA PHE A 110 32.46 -7.35 -1.27
C PHE A 110 33.35 -6.11 -1.33
N SER A 111 33.08 -5.08 -0.50
CA SER A 111 33.79 -3.80 -0.56
C SER A 111 35.04 -3.73 0.30
N GLY A 112 35.39 -4.79 1.04
CA GLY A 112 36.59 -4.80 1.89
C GLY A 112 36.50 -3.84 3.08
N ASP A 113 35.38 -3.88 3.81
CA ASP A 113 35.18 -3.16 5.08
C ASP A 113 35.14 -1.62 4.98
N ILE A 114 34.83 -1.08 3.80
CA ILE A 114 34.45 0.33 3.64
C ILE A 114 33.15 0.56 4.44
N ASP A 115 33.09 1.60 5.26
CA ASP A 115 31.94 1.86 6.13
C ASP A 115 30.70 2.34 5.34
N ILE A 116 29.87 1.39 4.90
CA ILE A 116 28.66 1.62 4.08
C ILE A 116 27.41 1.90 4.93
N GLY A 117 27.57 2.15 6.24
CA GLY A 117 26.48 2.40 7.17
C GLY A 117 25.79 1.14 7.69
N GLU A 118 25.17 1.24 8.87
CA GLU A 118 24.62 0.10 9.63
C GLU A 118 23.31 -0.45 9.03
N VAL A 119 22.98 -1.69 9.43
CA VAL A 119 21.69 -2.33 9.15
C VAL A 119 20.60 -1.56 9.88
N GLU A 120 19.62 -1.05 9.14
CA GLU A 120 18.55 -0.24 9.72
C GLU A 120 17.35 -1.12 10.09
N VAL A 121 16.94 -1.10 11.36
CA VAL A 121 15.70 -1.78 11.79
C VAL A 121 14.50 -1.09 11.12
N TYR A 122 13.57 -1.88 10.59
CA TYR A 122 12.35 -1.34 10.01
C TYR A 122 11.56 -0.52 11.03
N GLN A 123 11.34 0.76 10.71
CA GLN A 123 10.46 1.65 11.44
C GLN A 123 9.34 2.12 10.52
N THR A 124 8.09 1.88 10.93
CA THR A 124 6.92 2.32 10.17
C THR A 124 6.89 3.85 10.11
N LYS A 125 7.08 4.41 8.91
CA LYS A 125 6.98 5.84 8.67
C LYS A 125 5.53 6.20 8.35
N PHE A 126 4.83 6.81 9.31
CA PHE A 126 3.46 7.28 9.13
C PHE A 126 3.42 8.55 8.27
N THR A 127 3.46 8.36 6.95
CA THR A 127 3.14 9.41 5.98
C THR A 127 1.63 9.71 6.00
N PRO A 128 1.19 10.91 5.60
CA PRO A 128 -0.23 11.25 5.47
C PRO A 128 -1.01 10.22 4.63
N PHE A 129 -0.35 9.64 3.63
CA PHE A 129 -0.85 8.53 2.84
C PHE A 129 -1.11 7.28 3.68
N SER A 130 -0.07 6.74 4.33
CA SER A 130 -0.18 5.53 5.15
C SER A 130 -1.22 5.69 6.26
N LEU A 131 -1.35 6.89 6.84
CA LEU A 131 -2.40 7.21 7.81
C LEU A 131 -3.79 7.18 7.20
N GLY A 132 -3.99 7.78 6.03
CA GLY A 132 -5.27 7.75 5.30
C GLY A 132 -5.72 6.33 4.99
N SER A 133 -4.83 5.53 4.40
CA SER A 133 -5.09 4.12 4.06
C SER A 133 -5.36 3.25 5.28
N THR A 134 -4.63 3.49 6.39
CA THR A 134 -4.86 2.78 7.65
C THR A 134 -6.23 3.12 8.24
N LEU A 135 -6.59 4.41 8.27
CA LEU A 135 -7.90 4.87 8.75
C LEU A 135 -9.04 4.31 7.91
N PHE A 136 -8.92 4.37 6.58
CA PHE A 136 -9.89 3.78 5.66
C PHE A 136 -10.10 2.30 5.95
N SER A 137 -9.00 1.55 6.12
CA SER A 137 -9.05 0.11 6.36
C SER A 137 -9.71 -0.24 7.70
N ILE A 138 -9.39 0.49 8.77
CA ILE A 138 -10.01 0.29 10.09
C ILE A 138 -11.52 0.56 10.01
N VAL A 139 -11.91 1.68 9.40
CA VAL A 139 -13.33 2.05 9.27
C VAL A 139 -14.07 1.02 8.42
N GLY A 140 -13.49 0.56 7.30
CA GLY A 140 -14.09 -0.46 6.44
C GLY A 140 -14.31 -1.80 7.16
N ILE A 141 -13.36 -2.23 7.98
CA ILE A 141 -13.49 -3.43 8.82
C ILE A 141 -14.60 -3.25 9.86
N ILE A 142 -14.65 -2.11 10.56
CA ILE A 142 -15.69 -1.83 11.57
C ILE A 142 -17.07 -1.82 10.93
N ILE A 143 -17.25 -1.16 9.78
CA ILE A 143 -18.52 -1.12 9.05
C ILE A 143 -18.99 -2.54 8.72
N ASN A 144 -18.09 -3.38 8.24
CA ASN A 144 -18.43 -4.77 7.90
C ASN A 144 -18.85 -5.57 9.15
N VAL A 145 -18.09 -5.47 10.26
CA VAL A 145 -18.45 -6.11 11.53
C VAL A 145 -19.83 -5.66 11.99
N CYS A 146 -20.12 -4.35 11.96
CA CYS A 146 -21.43 -3.82 12.34
C CYS A 146 -22.55 -4.30 11.42
N TYR A 147 -22.29 -4.41 10.11
CA TYR A 147 -23.28 -4.88 9.15
C TYR A 147 -23.63 -6.36 9.36
N TYR A 148 -22.61 -7.20 9.55
CA TYR A 148 -22.79 -8.63 9.75
C TYR A 148 -23.13 -9.01 11.19
N TYR A 149 -22.99 -8.10 12.16
CA TYR A 149 -23.29 -8.34 13.58
C TYR A 149 -24.67 -8.96 13.80
N LYS A 150 -25.70 -8.51 13.06
CA LYS A 150 -27.07 -9.03 13.18
C LYS A 150 -27.21 -10.51 12.80
N TYR A 151 -26.29 -11.05 12.01
CA TYR A 151 -26.30 -12.46 11.62
C TYR A 151 -25.63 -13.37 12.65
N PHE A 152 -24.97 -12.80 13.67
CA PHE A 152 -24.33 -13.52 14.76
C PHE A 152 -25.19 -13.56 16.05
N LEU A 153 -26.36 -12.90 16.04
CA LEU A 153 -27.34 -12.83 17.12
C LEU A 153 -28.49 -13.79 16.85
#